data_AF-X0Z3C2-F1
#
_entry.id   AF-X0Z3C2-F1
#
_cell.length_a   1.000
_cell.length_b   1.000
_cell.length_c   1.000
_cell.angle_alpha   90.00
_cell.angle_beta   90.00
_cell.angle_gamma   90.00
#
_symmetry.space_group_name_H-M   'P 1'
#
loop_
_entity.id
_entity.type
_entity.pdbx_description
1 polymer ?
#
loop_
_entity_poly.entity_id
_entity_poly.type
_entity_poly.pdbx_seq_one_letter_code
_entity_poly.pdbx_strand_id
1 'polypeptide(L)'
;MAQKNRINCYKFLIEYPLSPKNMDLDQEEIANIVTKYKVDPDRPIITQVSRFDPWKDPLGVIDMYRMVKREVKDVQLVLIASMANDDPEGWEYYEKTARHAGEDYDI
;
A
#
# COMPACT_ATOMS: atom_id res chain seq x y z
N MET A 1 -0.53 -26.58 12.71
CA MET A 1 -1.25 -25.38 13.18
C MET A 1 -0.48 -24.18 12.66
N ALA A 2 -0.98 -23.51 11.62
CA ALA A 2 -0.30 -22.35 11.05
C ALA A 2 -0.49 -21.17 12.01
N GLN A 3 0.61 -20.56 12.42
CA GLN A 3 0.61 -19.33 13.20
C GLN A 3 0.10 -18.22 12.28
N LYS A 4 -1.19 -17.84 12.42
CA LYS A 4 -1.80 -16.74 11.66
C LYS A 4 -0.87 -15.53 11.76
N ASN A 5 -0.29 -15.10 10.64
CA ASN A 5 0.59 -13.94 10.68
C ASN A 5 -0.24 -12.74 11.14
N ARG A 6 0.12 -12.17 12.29
CA ARG A 6 -0.50 -10.94 12.78
C ARG A 6 -0.06 -9.83 11.84
N ILE A 7 -1.04 -9.20 11.19
CA ILE A 7 -0.81 -7.91 10.53
C ILE A 7 -0.52 -6.91 11.65
N ASN A 8 0.76 -6.64 11.88
CA ASN A 8 1.18 -5.64 12.86
C ASN A 8 1.07 -4.25 12.24
N CYS A 9 -0.13 -3.67 12.31
CA CYS A 9 -0.35 -2.25 11.98
C CYS A 9 0.21 -1.38 13.11
N TYR A 10 1.40 -0.83 12.91
CA TYR A 10 1.97 0.17 13.83
C TYR A 10 1.37 1.55 13.50
N LYS A 11 0.63 2.10 14.46
CA LYS A 11 -0.07 3.37 14.33
C LYS A 11 0.88 4.54 14.50
N PHE A 12 1.09 5.31 13.43
CA PHE A 12 1.67 6.65 13.53
C PHE A 12 0.54 7.65 13.77
N LEU A 13 0.51 8.26 14.96
CA LEU A 13 -0.46 9.29 15.29
C LEU A 13 -0.16 10.55 14.46
N ILE A 14 -1.06 10.88 13.54
CA ILE A 14 -1.03 12.12 12.76
C ILE A 14 -2.01 13.11 13.42
N GLU A 15 -1.75 14.41 13.29
CA GLU A 15 -2.55 15.53 13.84
C GLU A 15 -4.03 15.23 14.09
N TYR A 16 -4.51 15.68 15.25
CA TYR A 16 -5.81 15.42 15.88
C TYR A 16 -5.96 13.99 16.45
N PRO A 17 -5.61 13.78 17.73
CA PRO A 17 -5.49 12.44 18.35
C PRO A 17 -6.80 11.63 18.35
N LEU A 18 -7.95 12.30 18.30
CA LEU A 18 -9.28 11.68 18.29
C LEU A 18 -9.92 11.60 16.89
N SER A 19 -9.16 11.89 15.84
CA SER A 19 -9.68 11.74 14.48
C SER A 19 -9.96 10.25 14.16
N PRO A 20 -10.96 9.93 13.31
CA PRO A 20 -11.30 8.55 12.98
C PRO A 20 -10.14 7.69 12.46
N LYS A 21 -9.16 8.30 11.76
CA LYS A 21 -7.90 7.65 11.33
C LYS A 21 -7.05 7.11 12.48
N ASN A 22 -7.28 7.62 13.70
CA ASN A 22 -6.65 7.19 14.93
C ASN A 22 -7.57 6.27 15.75
N MET A 23 -8.62 5.69 15.18
CA MET A 23 -9.36 4.61 15.85
C MET A 23 -8.62 3.29 15.72
N ASP A 24 -8.73 2.44 16.74
CA ASP A 24 -8.25 1.07 16.64
C ASP A 24 -9.26 0.25 15.85
N LEU A 25 -8.77 -0.51 14.89
CA LEU A 25 -9.57 -1.45 14.10
C LEU A 25 -9.39 -2.84 14.70
N ASP A 26 -10.49 -3.61 14.74
CA ASP A 26 -10.40 -4.99 15.15
C ASP A 26 -9.70 -5.84 14.07
N GLN A 27 -9.18 -7.00 14.47
CA GLN A 27 -8.40 -7.87 13.57
C GLN A 27 -9.25 -8.47 12.43
N GLU A 28 -10.56 -8.63 12.64
CA GLU A 28 -11.47 -9.16 11.63
C GLU A 28 -11.72 -8.09 10.55
N GLU A 29 -11.92 -6.85 10.95
CA GLU A 29 -12.06 -5.69 10.08
C GLU A 29 -10.80 -5.47 9.24
N ILE A 30 -9.61 -5.53 9.86
CA ILE A 30 -8.34 -5.45 9.13
C ILE A 30 -8.25 -6.57 8.08
N ALA A 31 -8.52 -7.82 8.46
CA ALA A 31 -8.47 -8.96 7.54
C ALA A 31 -9.48 -8.83 6.38
N ASN A 32 -10.69 -8.35 6.67
CA ASN A 32 -11.72 -8.11 5.68
C ASN A 32 -11.31 -7.01 4.68
N ILE A 33 -10.72 -5.92 5.16
CA ILE A 33 -10.23 -4.82 4.30
C ILE A 33 -9.12 -5.31 3.38
N VAL A 34 -8.12 -6.00 3.93
CA VAL A 34 -6.95 -6.47 3.17
C VAL A 34 -7.36 -7.48 2.09
N THR A 35 -8.23 -8.43 2.45
CA THR A 35 -8.77 -9.44 1.51
C THR A 35 -9.61 -8.79 0.40
N LYS A 36 -10.41 -7.76 0.73
CA LYS A 36 -11.21 -7.02 -0.26
C LYS A 36 -10.36 -6.40 -1.37
N TYR A 37 -9.14 -5.96 -1.05
CA TYR A 37 -8.19 -5.40 -2.02
C TYR A 37 -7.24 -6.45 -2.60
N LYS A 38 -7.50 -7.75 -2.40
CA LYS A 38 -6.70 -8.88 -2.92
C LYS A 38 -5.24 -8.89 -2.43
N VAL A 39 -4.97 -8.27 -1.29
CA VAL A 39 -3.68 -8.35 -0.61
C VAL A 39 -3.71 -9.58 0.30
N ASP A 40 -2.62 -10.33 0.35
CA ASP A 40 -2.52 -11.55 1.17
C ASP A 40 -1.74 -11.20 2.45
N PRO A 41 -2.40 -11.19 3.62
CA PRO A 41 -1.75 -10.81 4.87
C PRO A 41 -0.70 -11.82 5.36
N ASP A 42 -0.68 -13.03 4.80
CA ASP A 42 0.31 -14.05 5.16
C ASP A 42 1.61 -13.91 4.32
N ARG A 43 1.62 -13.07 3.27
CA ARG A 43 2.78 -12.76 2.43
C ARG A 43 3.47 -11.47 2.88
N PRO A 44 4.78 -11.29 2.60
CA PRO A 44 5.48 -10.04 2.89
C PRO A 44 4.89 -8.86 2.11
N ILE A 45 4.61 -7.74 2.78
CA ILE A 45 4.01 -6.54 2.17
C ILE A 45 4.98 -5.35 2.30
N ILE A 46 5.22 -4.69 1.18
CA ILE A 46 5.81 -3.35 1.11
C ILE A 46 4.68 -2.36 0.83
N THR A 47 4.58 -1.28 1.60
CA THR A 47 3.50 -0.30 1.43
C THR A 47 4.06 1.11 1.26
N GLN A 48 3.51 1.85 0.30
CA GLN A 48 3.64 3.30 0.23
C GLN A 48 2.27 3.93 0.48
N VAL A 49 2.18 4.83 1.47
CA VAL A 49 0.97 5.60 1.74
C VAL A 49 1.26 7.07 1.46
N SER A 50 0.91 7.54 0.27
CA SER A 50 1.14 8.93 -0.16
C SER A 50 0.26 9.32 -1.33
N ARG A 51 0.23 10.61 -1.67
CA ARG A 51 -0.29 11.04 -2.98
C ARG A 51 0.61 10.51 -4.10
N PHE A 52 0.02 10.38 -5.29
CA PHE A 52 0.78 10.20 -6.53
C PHE A 52 1.33 11.55 -6.94
N ASP A 53 2.61 11.78 -6.65
CA ASP A 53 3.27 13.07 -6.83
C ASP A 53 4.76 12.80 -7.16
N PRO A 54 5.40 13.64 -7.99
CA PRO A 54 6.81 13.49 -8.36
C PRO A 54 7.76 13.30 -7.18
N TRP A 55 7.53 14.04 -6.09
CA TRP A 55 8.42 14.10 -4.93
C TRP A 55 8.26 12.88 -4.02
N LYS A 56 7.21 12.07 -4.22
CA LYS A 56 7.01 10.80 -3.52
C LYS A 56 7.58 9.61 -4.26
N ASP A 57 7.94 9.79 -5.52
CA ASP A 57 8.60 8.81 -6.38
C ASP A 57 7.96 7.39 -6.33
N PRO A 58 6.67 7.25 -6.69
CA PRO A 58 6.01 5.94 -6.74
C PRO A 58 6.64 5.00 -7.78
N LEU A 59 7.29 5.54 -8.82
CA LEU A 59 8.00 4.78 -9.85
C LEU A 59 9.25 4.10 -9.28
N GLY A 60 10.07 4.86 -8.54
CA GLY A 60 11.23 4.32 -7.84
C GLY A 60 10.87 3.27 -6.78
N VAL A 61 9.70 3.42 -6.12
CA VAL A 61 9.18 2.38 -5.21
C VAL A 61 8.90 1.07 -5.95
N ILE A 62 8.31 1.11 -7.14
CA ILE A 62 8.10 -0.08 -7.98
C ILE A 62 9.44 -0.70 -8.38
N ASP A 63 10.44 0.11 -8.73
CA ASP A 63 11.76 -0.38 -9.11
C ASP A 63 12.49 -1.04 -7.93
N MET A 64 12.41 -0.43 -6.75
CA MET A 64 12.90 -1.01 -5.49
C MET A 64 12.19 -2.33 -5.19
N TYR A 65 10.85 -2.36 -5.29
CA TYR A 65 10.06 -3.57 -5.11
C TYR A 65 10.53 -4.70 -6.05
N ARG A 66 10.75 -4.40 -7.34
CA ARG A 66 11.26 -5.37 -8.31
C ARG A 66 12.64 -5.92 -7.94
N MET A 67 13.49 -5.10 -7.33
CA MET A 67 14.78 -5.56 -6.81
C MET A 67 14.57 -6.52 -5.62
N VAL A 68 13.68 -6.19 -4.68
CA VAL A 68 13.37 -7.04 -3.53
C VAL A 68 12.73 -8.36 -3.97
N LYS A 69 11.82 -8.34 -4.96
CA LYS A 69 11.15 -9.52 -5.53
C LYS A 69 12.12 -10.54 -6.14
N ARG A 70 13.36 -10.14 -6.45
CA ARG A 70 14.41 -11.06 -6.91
C ARG A 70 14.84 -12.01 -5.79
N GLU A 71 14.85 -11.53 -4.54
CA GLU A 71 15.26 -12.29 -3.36
C GLU A 71 14.05 -12.86 -2.59
N VAL A 72 12.98 -12.07 -2.47
CA VAL A 72 11.73 -12.44 -1.77
C VAL A 72 10.62 -12.62 -2.79
N LYS A 73 10.41 -13.84 -3.29
CA LYS A 73 9.56 -14.11 -4.46
C LYS A 73 8.07 -13.83 -4.25
N ASP A 74 7.61 -13.93 -3.02
CA ASP A 74 6.22 -13.80 -2.61
C ASP A 74 5.87 -12.39 -2.12
N VAL A 75 6.80 -11.43 -2.17
CA VAL A 75 6.53 -10.05 -1.72
C VAL A 75 5.46 -9.34 -2.58
N GLN A 76 4.58 -8.60 -1.90
CA GLN A 76 3.56 -7.75 -2.50
C GLN A 76 3.91 -6.28 -2.29
N LEU A 77 3.58 -5.43 -3.26
CA LEU A 77 3.63 -3.98 -3.12
C LEU A 77 2.19 -3.46 -3.02
N VAL A 78 1.95 -2.53 -2.11
CA VAL A 78 0.65 -1.87 -1.96
C VAL A 78 0.85 -0.36 -2.01
N LEU A 79 0.38 0.27 -3.09
CA LEU A 79 0.42 1.72 -3.26
C LEU A 79 -0.94 2.31 -2.88
N ILE A 80 -0.99 3.00 -1.72
CA ILE A 80 -2.21 3.58 -1.18
C ILE A 80 -2.17 5.10 -1.37
N ALA A 81 -3.11 5.62 -2.14
CA ALA A 81 -3.28 7.05 -2.35
C ALA A 81 -4.74 7.47 -2.19
N SER A 82 -4.94 8.68 -1.67
CA SER A 82 -6.22 9.38 -1.75
C SER A 82 -6.14 10.38 -2.89
N MET A 83 -6.96 10.17 -3.92
CA MET A 83 -7.04 11.03 -5.10
C MET A 83 -8.01 12.18 -4.82
N ALA A 84 -7.58 13.41 -5.10
CA ALA A 84 -8.45 14.56 -5.10
C ALA A 84 -8.92 14.84 -6.54
N ASN A 85 -10.22 15.08 -6.74
CA ASN A 85 -10.78 15.29 -8.09
C ASN A 85 -10.30 16.59 -8.74
N ASP A 86 -9.79 17.52 -7.95
CA ASP A 86 -9.28 18.84 -8.33
C ASP A 86 -7.76 18.85 -8.54
N ASP A 87 -7.10 17.69 -8.52
CA ASP A 87 -5.64 17.55 -8.70
C ASP A 87 -5.31 16.78 -10.00
N PRO A 88 -5.20 17.47 -11.16
CA PRO A 88 -4.84 16.85 -12.44
C PRO A 88 -3.44 16.20 -12.43
N GLU A 89 -2.49 16.76 -11.68
CA GLU A 89 -1.12 16.25 -11.59
C GLU A 89 -1.10 14.88 -10.89
N GLY A 90 -1.90 14.74 -9.83
CA GLY A 90 -2.11 13.47 -9.16
C GLY A 90 -2.58 12.37 -10.11
N TRP A 91 -3.54 12.67 -10.98
CA TRP A 91 -4.04 11.72 -11.98
C TRP A 91 -2.99 11.35 -13.02
N GLU A 92 -2.20 12.32 -13.50
CA GLU A 92 -1.12 12.05 -14.44
C GLU A 92 -0.07 11.10 -13.82
N TYR A 93 0.30 11.33 -12.57
CA TYR A 93 1.24 10.45 -11.86
C TYR A 93 0.66 9.08 -11.53
N TYR A 94 -0.63 8.99 -11.22
CA TYR A 94 -1.32 7.72 -11.11
C TYR A 94 -1.21 6.92 -12.41
N GLU A 95 -1.51 7.53 -13.57
CA GLU A 95 -1.40 6.84 -14.86
C GLU A 95 0.04 6.39 -15.17
N LYS A 96 1.03 7.24 -14.92
CA LYS A 96 2.45 6.88 -15.07
C LYS A 96 2.81 5.68 -14.19
N THR A 97 2.36 5.70 -12.94
CA THR A 97 2.62 4.63 -11.97
C THR A 97 1.94 3.33 -12.40
N ALA A 98 0.67 3.37 -12.80
CA ALA A 98 -0.08 2.20 -13.25
C ALA A 98 0.54 1.59 -14.52
N ARG A 99 0.96 2.42 -15.49
CA ARG A 99 1.69 1.95 -16.68
C ARG A 99 3.04 1.32 -16.32
N HIS A 100 3.74 1.89 -15.34
CA HIS A 100 5.03 1.37 -14.89
C HIS A 100 4.89 0.05 -14.13
N ALA A 101 3.81 -0.13 -13.35
CA ALA A 101 3.47 -1.40 -12.72
C ALA A 101 3.19 -2.49 -13.76
N GLY A 102 2.45 -2.15 -14.82
CA GLY A 102 2.18 -3.03 -15.95
C GLY A 102 1.24 -4.17 -15.57
N GLU A 103 1.64 -5.41 -15.88
CA GLU A 103 0.84 -6.62 -15.61
C GLU A 103 1.32 -7.40 -14.37
N ASP A 104 2.07 -6.75 -13.47
CA ASP A 104 2.45 -7.37 -12.20
C ASP A 104 1.27 -7.31 -11.21
N TYR A 105 0.58 -8.44 -11.06
CA TYR A 105 -0.60 -8.56 -10.19
C TYR A 105 -0.27 -8.58 -8.69
N ASP A 106 1.01 -8.52 -8.31
CA ASP A 106 1.42 -8.35 -6.91
C ASP A 106 1.69 -6.87 -6.53
N ILE A 107 1.34 -5.90 -7.39
CA ILE A 107 1.40 -4.45 -7.15
C ILE A 107 -0.01 -3.85 -7.06
#